data_AF-A0A2N1MUF6-F1
#
_entry.id   AF-A0A2N1MUF6-F1
#
_cell.length_a   1.000
_cell.length_b   1.000
_cell.length_c   1.000
_cell.angle_alpha   90.00
_cell.angle_beta   90.00
_cell.angle_gamma   90.00
#
_symmetry.space_group_name_H-M   'P 1'
#
loop_
_entity.id
_entity.type
_entity.pdbx_description
1 polymer ?
#
loop_
_entity_poly.entity_id
_entity_poly.type
_entity_poly.pdbx_seq_one_letter_code
_entity_poly.pdbx_strand_id
1 'polypeptide(L)'
;MDPAYLKTGACCTEEPIPANIEAIIKDIHPKVLSRYYGCGSPFPPALEGKTVLDLGSGSGRDCFILSKLVGPNGKKGYIEDLQSIGIEDESIDVVVSNGVLNLSTNKRKFLRSEDFRRLITSLGYPDYRTIINRKVDIKDSDIKQKIGMIDFYSITIRTFKVPLEDRSEDYGQVAVYKGNIEDKFVLDNHHVFKINDQVPICGNTSAMLQKTRYADYFDIIGESVHYGLFKSSG
;
A
#
# COMPACT_ATOMS: atom_id res chain seq x y z
N MET A 1 23.62 4.48 -19.03
CA MET A 1 22.44 5.24 -19.50
C MET A 1 22.50 6.59 -18.84
N ASP A 2 22.37 7.64 -19.65
CA ASP A 2 22.46 9.04 -19.25
C ASP A 2 21.30 9.45 -18.30
N PRO A 3 21.58 10.06 -17.13
CA PRO A 3 20.56 10.60 -16.22
C PRO A 3 19.56 11.58 -16.86
N ALA A 4 19.87 12.11 -18.05
CA ALA A 4 19.01 13.03 -18.80
C ALA A 4 17.69 12.42 -19.34
N TYR A 5 17.43 11.12 -19.14
CA TYR A 5 16.23 10.45 -19.65
C TYR A 5 15.00 10.47 -18.72
N LEU A 6 15.13 10.84 -17.43
CA LEU A 6 13.97 11.05 -16.55
C LEU A 6 13.60 12.54 -16.48
N LYS A 7 12.81 12.98 -17.46
CA LYS A 7 12.32 14.36 -17.56
C LYS A 7 11.08 14.67 -16.71
N THR A 8 10.68 13.76 -15.81
CA THR A 8 9.49 13.94 -14.96
C THR A 8 9.83 13.67 -13.49
N GLY A 9 9.28 14.49 -12.58
CA GLY A 9 9.39 14.30 -11.12
C GLY A 9 8.58 13.12 -10.58
N ALA A 10 8.03 12.27 -11.45
CA ALA A 10 7.18 11.14 -11.09
C ALA A 10 7.94 10.03 -10.33
N CYS A 11 9.25 9.91 -10.54
CA CYS A 11 10.12 8.94 -9.86
C CYS A 11 10.86 9.55 -8.64
N CYS A 12 10.47 10.74 -8.18
CA CYS A 12 11.11 11.41 -7.06
C CYS A 12 10.14 11.51 -5.87
N THR A 13 10.50 10.84 -4.77
CA THR A 13 9.76 10.87 -3.50
C THR A 13 10.18 12.09 -2.68
N GLU A 14 9.24 12.98 -2.37
CA GLU A 14 9.46 14.14 -1.47
C GLU A 14 9.04 13.86 -0.02
N GLU A 15 8.54 12.65 0.28
CA GLU A 15 8.18 12.27 1.65
C GLU A 15 9.40 11.87 2.47
N PRO A 16 9.46 12.27 3.75
CA PRO A 16 10.48 11.77 4.66
C PRO A 16 10.31 10.27 4.83
N ILE A 17 11.38 9.55 4.54
CA ILE A 17 11.44 8.11 4.72
C ILE A 17 11.38 7.83 6.22
N PRO A 18 10.53 6.90 6.70
CA PRO A 18 10.51 6.52 8.11
C PRO A 18 11.92 6.13 8.61
N ALA A 19 12.30 6.56 9.81
CA ALA A 19 13.68 6.45 10.31
C ALA A 19 14.22 5.00 10.30
N ASN A 20 13.36 4.02 10.57
CA ASN A 20 13.68 2.59 10.48
C ASN A 20 14.02 2.16 9.03
N ILE A 21 13.29 2.68 8.03
CA ILE A 21 13.55 2.42 6.61
C ILE A 21 14.81 3.17 6.14
N GLU A 22 15.02 4.40 6.61
CA GLU A 22 16.21 5.19 6.29
C GLU A 22 17.49 4.49 6.77
N ALA A 23 17.46 3.92 7.97
CA ALA A 23 18.57 3.14 8.51
C ALA A 23 18.89 1.93 7.62
N ILE A 24 17.87 1.19 7.16
CA ILE A 24 18.06 0.05 6.25
C ILE A 24 18.65 0.49 4.92
N ILE A 25 18.19 1.62 4.35
CA ILE A 25 18.69 2.14 3.07
C ILE A 25 20.18 2.43 3.11
N LYS A 26 20.71 2.91 4.26
CA LYS A 26 22.14 3.21 4.43
C LYS A 26 23.02 1.96 4.30
N ASP A 27 22.48 0.78 4.59
CA ASP A 27 23.18 -0.51 4.47
C ASP A 27 23.09 -1.12 3.06
N ILE A 28 22.29 -0.54 2.15
CA ILE A 28 22.12 -1.06 0.79
C ILE A 28 23.26 -0.57 -0.11
N HIS A 29 23.84 -1.51 -0.88
CA HIS A 29 24.94 -1.21 -1.79
C HIS A 29 24.57 -0.08 -2.79
N PRO A 30 25.42 0.96 -2.99
CA PRO A 30 25.09 2.15 -3.80
C PRO A 30 24.66 1.85 -5.25
N LYS A 31 25.18 0.77 -5.85
CA LYS A 31 24.79 0.31 -7.20
C LYS A 31 23.32 -0.11 -7.30
N VAL A 32 22.71 -0.57 -6.21
CA VAL A 32 21.28 -0.91 -6.15
C VAL A 32 20.44 0.36 -6.06
N LEU A 33 20.85 1.29 -5.19
CA LEU A 33 20.18 2.58 -4.97
C LEU A 33 20.19 3.47 -6.22
N SER A 34 21.32 3.55 -6.91
CA SER A 34 21.48 4.38 -8.13
C SER A 34 20.68 3.90 -9.35
N ARG A 35 20.04 2.73 -9.28
CA ARG A 35 19.23 2.13 -10.36
C ARG A 35 17.75 2.01 -10.00
N TYR A 36 17.32 2.66 -8.93
CA TYR A 36 15.94 2.61 -8.46
C TYR A 36 15.05 3.61 -9.21
N TYR A 37 13.87 3.15 -9.62
CA TYR A 37 12.82 3.94 -10.24
C TYR A 37 11.50 3.61 -9.54
N GLY A 38 11.04 4.48 -8.64
CA GLY A 38 9.79 4.29 -7.90
C GLY A 38 9.24 5.62 -7.38
N CYS A 39 7.94 5.65 -7.03
CA CYS A 39 7.21 6.89 -6.74
C CYS A 39 6.79 7.03 -5.27
N GLY A 40 7.16 6.08 -4.41
CA GLY A 40 6.84 6.04 -2.97
C GLY A 40 7.60 4.94 -2.22
N SER A 41 7.25 4.74 -0.94
CA SER A 41 7.70 3.62 -0.10
C SER A 41 6.49 2.79 0.36
N PRO A 42 6.09 1.74 -0.39
CA PRO A 42 4.85 1.00 -0.13
C PRO A 42 5.04 -0.10 0.92
N PHE A 43 5.74 0.18 2.02
CA PHE A 43 6.02 -0.81 3.06
C PHE A 43 4.97 -0.67 4.18
N PRO A 44 3.99 -1.58 4.28
CA PRO A 44 3.06 -1.55 5.39
C PRO A 44 3.77 -2.04 6.65
N PRO A 45 3.28 -1.68 7.84
CA PRO A 45 3.92 -2.12 9.07
C PRO A 45 3.50 -3.55 9.45
N ALA A 46 4.08 -4.06 10.55
CA ALA A 46 3.89 -5.43 11.07
C ALA A 46 4.19 -6.52 10.02
N LEU A 47 5.42 -6.53 9.52
CA LEU A 47 5.89 -7.49 8.50
C LEU A 47 6.77 -8.61 9.05
N GLU A 48 7.22 -8.52 10.30
CA GLU A 48 8.09 -9.52 10.90
C GLU A 48 7.44 -10.92 10.85
N GLY A 49 8.18 -11.89 10.31
CA GLY A 49 7.73 -13.28 10.16
C GLY A 49 6.66 -13.50 9.08
N LYS A 50 6.29 -12.49 8.29
CA LYS A 50 5.31 -12.61 7.21
C LYS A 50 5.94 -13.07 5.91
N THR A 51 5.14 -13.51 4.94
CA THR A 51 5.61 -13.75 3.57
C THR A 51 5.22 -12.57 2.70
N VAL A 52 6.20 -11.87 2.14
CA VAL A 52 5.99 -10.68 1.30
C VAL A 52 6.44 -10.92 -0.13
N LEU A 53 5.59 -10.58 -1.10
CA LEU A 53 5.89 -10.61 -2.52
C LEU A 53 6.01 -9.18 -3.07
N ASP A 54 7.15 -8.86 -3.68
CA ASP A 54 7.39 -7.58 -4.37
C ASP A 54 7.20 -7.75 -5.89
N LEU A 55 6.10 -7.20 -6.42
CA LEU A 55 5.81 -7.23 -7.84
C LEU A 55 6.55 -6.09 -8.54
N GLY A 56 7.48 -6.47 -9.41
CA GLY A 56 8.24 -5.49 -10.21
C GLY A 56 9.46 -4.93 -9.49
N SER A 57 10.19 -5.76 -8.75
CA SER A 57 11.30 -5.39 -7.87
C SER A 57 12.46 -4.60 -8.51
N GLY A 58 12.54 -4.54 -9.84
CA GLY A 58 13.57 -3.80 -10.57
C GLY A 58 14.99 -4.18 -10.16
N SER A 59 15.79 -3.18 -9.76
CA SER A 59 17.17 -3.39 -9.25
C SER A 59 17.24 -4.06 -7.88
N GLY A 60 16.11 -4.20 -7.18
CA GLY A 60 15.97 -4.93 -5.92
C GLY A 60 15.99 -4.08 -4.65
N ARG A 61 15.94 -2.73 -4.73
CA ARG A 61 15.92 -1.86 -3.53
C ARG A 61 14.83 -2.28 -2.55
N ASP A 62 13.60 -2.41 -3.03
CA ASP A 62 12.45 -2.71 -2.19
C ASP A 62 12.55 -4.12 -1.59
N CYS A 63 13.07 -5.10 -2.36
CA CYS A 63 13.43 -6.43 -1.85
C CYS A 63 14.46 -6.40 -0.72
N PHE A 64 15.52 -5.58 -0.81
CA PHE A 64 16.50 -5.46 0.28
C PHE A 64 15.88 -4.84 1.54
N ILE A 65 15.02 -3.84 1.37
CA ILE A 65 14.29 -3.24 2.50
C ILE A 65 13.38 -4.28 3.16
N LEU A 66 12.55 -4.97 2.36
CA LEU A 66 11.66 -6.02 2.83
C LEU A 66 12.42 -7.16 3.52
N SER A 67 13.58 -7.58 3.01
CA SER A 67 14.38 -8.64 3.65
C SER A 67 14.75 -8.31 5.11
N LYS A 68 14.90 -7.03 5.43
CA LYS A 68 15.16 -6.58 6.81
C LYS A 68 13.88 -6.44 7.64
N LEU A 69 12.77 -6.04 7.02
CA LEU A 69 11.47 -5.87 7.71
C LEU A 69 10.78 -7.20 8.01
N VAL A 70 11.03 -8.21 7.18
CA VAL A 70 10.30 -9.48 7.20
C VAL A 70 11.07 -10.56 7.97
N GLY A 71 12.40 -10.47 7.97
CA GLY A 71 13.29 -11.47 8.57
C GLY A 71 13.94 -12.40 7.53
N PRO A 72 14.65 -13.46 7.95
CA PRO A 72 15.62 -14.17 7.12
C PRO A 72 15.03 -15.02 5.98
N ASN A 73 13.71 -15.15 5.88
CA ASN A 73 13.05 -16.16 5.03
C ASN A 73 12.56 -15.61 3.67
N GLY A 74 13.31 -14.70 3.05
CA GLY A 74 12.95 -14.12 1.74
C GLY A 74 13.15 -15.09 0.57
N LYS A 75 12.21 -15.10 -0.38
CA LYS A 75 12.32 -15.80 -1.67
C LYS A 75 12.31 -14.81 -2.83
N LYS A 76 13.05 -15.12 -3.90
CA LYS A 76 13.06 -14.34 -5.16
C LYS A 76 12.62 -15.21 -6.32
N GLY A 77 11.69 -14.73 -7.13
CA GLY A 77 11.20 -15.41 -8.33
C GLY A 77 10.59 -14.45 -9.35
N TYR A 78 10.03 -15.02 -10.41
CA TYR A 78 9.31 -14.30 -11.47
C TYR A 78 7.81 -14.44 -11.26
N ILE A 79 7.03 -13.38 -11.56
CA ILE A 79 5.57 -13.40 -11.36
C ILE A 79 4.89 -14.48 -12.20
N GLU A 80 5.48 -14.82 -13.34
CA GLU A 80 5.00 -15.83 -14.28
C GLU A 80 5.19 -17.26 -13.77
N ASP A 81 6.05 -17.46 -12.77
CA ASP A 81 6.43 -18.79 -12.27
C ASP A 81 6.67 -18.78 -10.75
N LEU A 82 5.65 -18.39 -9.99
CA LEU A 82 5.69 -18.36 -8.53
C LEU A 82 5.69 -19.78 -7.92
N GLN A 83 5.06 -20.75 -8.59
CA GLN A 83 5.03 -22.14 -8.13
C GLN A 83 6.43 -22.77 -8.11
N SER A 84 7.31 -22.48 -9.09
CA SER A 84 8.68 -23.03 -9.10
C SER A 84 9.54 -22.63 -7.90
N ILE A 85 9.24 -21.50 -7.26
CA ILE A 85 9.90 -21.05 -6.04
C ILE A 85 9.15 -21.49 -4.76
N GLY A 86 8.15 -22.37 -4.92
CA GLY A 86 7.34 -22.90 -3.82
C GLY A 86 6.50 -21.82 -3.15
N ILE A 87 5.90 -20.93 -3.94
CA ILE A 87 4.77 -20.09 -3.51
C ILE A 87 3.50 -20.80 -3.95
N GLU A 88 2.70 -21.20 -2.98
CA GLU A 88 1.44 -21.91 -3.18
C GLU A 88 0.28 -20.91 -3.18
N ASP A 89 -0.90 -21.36 -3.62
CA ASP A 89 -2.11 -20.56 -3.51
C ASP A 89 -2.38 -20.19 -2.05
N GLU A 90 -2.79 -18.94 -1.83
CA GLU A 90 -3.12 -18.40 -0.50
C GLU A 90 -1.97 -18.44 0.52
N SER A 91 -0.71 -18.55 0.06
CA SER A 91 0.47 -18.62 0.94
C SER A 91 1.18 -17.29 1.18
N ILE A 92 0.69 -16.18 0.64
CA ILE A 92 1.31 -14.85 0.72
C ILE A 92 0.49 -13.95 1.66
N ASP A 93 1.14 -13.38 2.68
CA ASP A 93 0.50 -12.46 3.63
C ASP A 93 0.35 -11.04 3.05
N VAL A 94 1.38 -10.57 2.32
CA VAL A 94 1.43 -9.20 1.79
C VAL A 94 2.02 -9.18 0.39
N VAL A 95 1.35 -8.47 -0.52
CA VAL A 95 1.90 -8.13 -1.84
C VAL A 95 2.17 -6.64 -1.87
N VAL A 96 3.37 -6.25 -2.28
CA VAL A 96 3.74 -4.86 -2.52
C VAL A 96 4.12 -4.68 -4.00
N SER A 97 3.93 -3.46 -4.50
CA SER A 97 4.24 -3.10 -5.88
C SER A 97 4.53 -1.61 -5.92
N ASN A 98 5.56 -1.21 -6.67
CA ASN A 98 5.94 0.19 -6.80
C ASN A 98 6.12 0.57 -8.27
N GLY A 99 5.30 1.49 -8.78
CA GLY A 99 5.48 2.09 -10.11
C GLY A 99 5.24 1.19 -11.33
N VAL A 100 5.00 -0.11 -11.19
CA VAL A 100 4.87 -1.04 -12.33
C VAL A 100 3.46 -1.18 -12.90
N LEU A 101 2.41 -0.94 -12.11
CA LEU A 101 1.02 -1.06 -12.57
C LEU A 101 0.70 -0.14 -13.75
N ASN A 102 1.33 1.04 -13.79
CA ASN A 102 1.14 2.04 -14.85
C ASN A 102 1.76 1.64 -16.19
N LEU A 103 2.63 0.61 -16.21
CA LEU A 103 3.21 0.06 -17.44
C LEU A 103 2.31 -1.01 -18.08
N SER A 104 1.16 -1.31 -17.46
CA SER A 104 0.17 -2.22 -18.03
C SER A 104 -0.27 -1.77 -19.42
N THR A 105 -0.34 -2.71 -20.35
CA THR A 105 -0.83 -2.49 -21.72
C THR A 105 -2.32 -2.11 -21.74
N ASN A 106 -3.07 -2.39 -20.67
CA ASN A 106 -4.48 -2.05 -20.53
C ASN A 106 -4.71 -0.71 -19.80
N LYS A 107 -4.22 0.37 -20.42
CA LYS A 107 -4.19 1.72 -19.83
C LYS A 107 -5.56 2.25 -19.38
N ARG A 108 -6.66 1.89 -20.06
CA ARG A 108 -8.00 2.40 -19.74
C ARG A 108 -8.47 2.01 -18.33
N LYS A 109 -8.03 0.87 -17.81
CA LYS A 109 -8.43 0.40 -16.47
C LYS A 109 -7.64 1.04 -15.32
N PHE A 110 -6.44 1.55 -15.58
CA PHE A 110 -5.53 2.04 -14.53
C PHE A 110 -5.40 3.57 -14.47
N LEU A 111 -5.76 4.28 -15.55
CA LEU A 111 -5.57 5.74 -15.63
C LEU A 111 -6.70 6.57 -15.00
N ARG A 112 -7.82 5.95 -14.62
CA ARG A 112 -8.95 6.64 -13.96
C ARG A 112 -9.28 5.95 -12.65
N SER A 113 -9.34 6.72 -11.56
CA SER A 113 -9.55 6.19 -10.21
C SER A 113 -10.81 5.34 -10.07
N GLU A 114 -11.88 5.73 -10.76
CA GLU A 114 -13.16 4.99 -10.74
C GLU A 114 -13.12 3.71 -11.59
N ASP A 115 -12.41 3.71 -12.73
CA ASP A 115 -12.21 2.49 -13.52
C ASP A 115 -11.30 1.50 -12.77
N PHE A 116 -10.30 2.02 -12.06
CA PHE A 116 -9.45 1.25 -11.17
C PHE A 116 -10.26 0.62 -10.04
N ARG A 117 -11.10 1.42 -9.33
CA ARG A 117 -12.01 0.92 -8.29
C ARG A 117 -12.87 -0.22 -8.80
N ARG A 118 -13.54 -0.05 -9.94
CA ARG A 118 -14.39 -1.08 -10.55
C ARG A 118 -13.61 -2.34 -10.90
N LEU A 119 -12.39 -2.19 -11.41
CA LEU A 119 -11.52 -3.34 -11.71
C LEU A 119 -11.22 -4.13 -10.44
N ILE A 120 -10.70 -3.50 -9.39
CA ILE A 120 -10.33 -4.24 -8.17
C ILE A 120 -11.56 -4.83 -7.47
N THR A 121 -12.70 -4.16 -7.52
CA THR A 121 -13.98 -4.71 -7.06
C THR A 121 -14.36 -5.98 -7.84
N SER A 122 -14.22 -5.97 -9.17
CA SER A 122 -14.47 -7.16 -10.00
C SER A 122 -13.51 -8.33 -9.74
N LEU A 123 -12.35 -8.05 -9.13
CA LEU A 123 -11.36 -9.03 -8.72
C LEU A 123 -11.56 -9.53 -7.28
N GLY A 124 -12.65 -9.12 -6.61
CA GLY A 124 -12.95 -9.53 -5.23
C GLY A 124 -12.39 -8.60 -4.15
N TYR A 125 -11.95 -7.39 -4.49
CA TYR A 125 -11.47 -6.36 -3.56
C TYR A 125 -12.41 -5.15 -3.59
N PRO A 126 -13.57 -5.20 -2.93
CA PRO A 126 -14.60 -4.18 -3.05
C PRO A 126 -14.25 -2.85 -2.35
N ASP A 127 -13.35 -2.89 -1.36
CA ASP A 127 -12.88 -1.72 -0.61
C ASP A 127 -11.34 -1.64 -0.66
N TYR A 128 -10.83 -0.53 -1.20
CA TYR A 128 -9.43 -0.15 -1.11
C TYR A 128 -9.29 1.13 -0.31
N ARG A 129 -8.19 1.20 0.42
CA ARG A 129 -7.84 2.36 1.22
C ARG A 129 -6.75 3.17 0.57
N THR A 130 -6.90 4.49 0.61
CA THR A 130 -5.88 5.42 0.12
C THR A 130 -5.00 5.83 1.30
N ILE A 131 -3.72 5.51 1.24
CA ILE A 131 -2.77 5.85 2.30
C ILE A 131 -2.23 7.26 2.07
N ILE A 132 -1.80 7.50 0.83
CA ILE A 132 -1.22 8.76 0.36
C ILE A 132 -1.80 9.04 -1.01
N ASN A 133 -2.11 10.31 -1.28
CA ASN A 133 -2.51 10.80 -2.59
C ASN A 133 -1.81 12.14 -2.86
N ARG A 134 -0.82 12.15 -3.75
CA ARG A 134 0.02 13.31 -4.05
C ARG A 134 -0.10 13.70 -5.51
N LYS A 135 -0.37 14.97 -5.78
CA LYS A 135 -0.29 15.51 -7.15
C LYS A 135 1.17 15.54 -7.62
N VAL A 136 1.41 15.07 -8.83
CA VAL A 136 2.73 15.05 -9.46
C VAL A 136 2.88 16.29 -10.34
N ASP A 137 3.80 17.16 -9.96
CA ASP A 137 4.14 18.32 -10.77
C ASP A 137 5.01 17.92 -11.95
N ILE A 138 4.42 18.00 -13.15
CA ILE A 138 5.17 17.92 -14.39
C ILE A 138 5.93 19.24 -14.53
N LYS A 139 7.27 19.22 -14.61
CA LYS A 139 8.08 20.44 -14.73
C LYS A 139 8.42 20.81 -16.17
N ASP A 140 8.51 19.81 -17.05
CA ASP A 140 8.84 19.95 -18.46
C ASP A 140 7.68 20.61 -19.24
N SER A 141 7.98 21.75 -19.90
CA SER A 141 6.99 22.56 -20.63
C SER A 141 6.43 21.84 -21.86
N ASP A 142 7.24 21.05 -22.56
CA ASP A 142 6.82 20.35 -23.77
C ASP A 142 5.87 19.20 -23.40
N ILE A 143 6.16 18.53 -22.29
CA ILE A 143 5.25 17.52 -21.72
C ILE A 143 3.96 18.20 -21.23
N LYS A 144 4.04 19.32 -20.51
CA LYS A 144 2.85 20.09 -20.07
C LYS A 144 1.93 20.45 -21.25
N GLN A 145 2.50 20.90 -22.37
CA GLN A 145 1.71 21.26 -23.55
C GLN A 145 1.02 20.05 -24.17
N LYS A 146 1.67 18.88 -24.19
CA LYS A 146 1.12 17.63 -24.74
C LYS A 146 0.03 17.01 -23.87
N ILE A 147 0.15 17.10 -22.54
CA ILE A 147 -0.83 16.51 -21.60
C ILE A 147 -2.08 17.38 -21.43
N GLY A 148 -2.03 18.67 -21.78
CA GLY A 148 -3.16 19.58 -21.66
C GLY A 148 -3.62 19.74 -20.20
N MET A 149 -4.91 19.50 -19.94
CA MET A 149 -5.55 19.66 -18.62
C MET A 149 -5.58 18.36 -17.79
N ILE A 150 -4.63 17.44 -18.03
CA ILE A 150 -4.53 16.17 -17.30
C ILE A 150 -3.63 16.35 -16.09
N ASP A 151 -4.19 16.07 -14.91
CA ASP A 151 -3.44 15.98 -13.66
C ASP A 151 -2.92 14.55 -13.43
N PHE A 152 -1.70 14.46 -12.89
CA PHE A 152 -1.07 13.19 -12.51
C PHE A 152 -1.00 13.08 -11.00
N TYR A 153 -1.20 11.87 -10.47
CA TYR A 153 -1.15 11.60 -9.04
C TYR A 153 -0.28 10.37 -8.76
N SER A 154 0.49 10.42 -7.68
CA SER A 154 1.12 9.26 -7.04
C SER A 154 0.24 8.87 -5.86
N ILE A 155 -0.32 7.66 -5.92
CA ILE A 155 -1.28 7.17 -4.92
C ILE A 155 -0.75 5.86 -4.35
N THR A 156 -0.58 5.81 -3.04
CA THR A 156 -0.34 4.56 -2.32
C THR A 156 -1.67 4.04 -1.84
N ILE A 157 -2.05 2.86 -2.31
CA ILE A 157 -3.29 2.19 -1.90
C ILE A 157 -2.99 0.93 -1.08
N ARG A 158 -3.98 0.50 -0.30
CA ARG A 158 -3.98 -0.76 0.43
C ARG A 158 -5.29 -1.48 0.20
N THR A 159 -5.23 -2.76 -0.14
CA THR A 159 -6.40 -3.64 -0.30
C THR A 159 -6.25 -4.85 0.60
N PHE A 160 -7.37 -5.42 1.03
CA PHE A 160 -7.39 -6.58 1.91
C PHE A 160 -8.19 -7.72 1.28
N LYS A 161 -7.62 -8.93 1.29
CA LYS A 161 -8.32 -10.15 0.87
C LYS A 161 -9.09 -10.72 2.07
N VAL A 162 -10.16 -10.04 2.45
CA VAL A 162 -11.11 -10.49 3.50
C VAL A 162 -12.54 -10.22 3.01
N PRO A 163 -13.58 -10.90 3.56
CA PRO A 163 -14.96 -10.58 3.23
C PRO A 163 -15.29 -9.15 3.62
N LEU A 164 -15.58 -8.31 2.64
CA LEU A 164 -15.87 -6.88 2.77
C LEU A 164 -17.16 -6.55 2.01
N GLU A 165 -17.88 -5.57 2.51
CA GLU A 165 -19.06 -5.01 1.87
C GLU A 165 -18.66 -3.92 0.87
N ASP A 166 -19.54 -3.60 -0.07
CA ASP A 166 -19.32 -2.53 -1.06
C ASP A 166 -19.50 -1.12 -0.46
N ARG A 167 -20.06 -1.04 0.75
CA ARG A 167 -20.32 0.19 1.48
C ARG A 167 -19.80 0.13 2.90
N SER A 168 -19.58 1.32 3.44
CA SER A 168 -19.16 1.51 4.83
C SER A 168 -20.40 1.44 5.72
N GLU A 169 -20.71 0.25 6.23
CA GLU A 169 -21.84 0.00 7.12
C GLU A 169 -21.43 0.16 8.60
N ASP A 170 -22.35 0.69 9.39
CA ASP A 170 -22.19 0.93 10.82
C ASP A 170 -22.72 -0.27 11.61
N TYR A 171 -21.83 -0.85 12.41
CA TYR A 171 -22.18 -1.91 13.36
C TYR A 171 -21.91 -1.50 14.80
N GLY A 172 -21.76 -0.20 15.10
CA GLY A 172 -21.48 0.29 16.45
C GLY A 172 -20.11 -0.14 16.99
N GLN A 173 -19.17 -0.43 16.08
CA GLN A 173 -17.86 -0.96 16.44
C GLN A 173 -16.85 0.15 16.72
N VAL A 174 -15.98 -0.09 17.69
CA VAL A 174 -14.89 0.80 18.10
C VAL A 174 -13.59 0.02 18.09
N ALA A 175 -12.57 0.56 17.45
CA ALA A 175 -11.22 0.02 17.48
C ALA A 175 -10.37 0.74 18.53
N VAL A 176 -9.57 -0.04 19.25
CA VAL A 176 -8.54 0.44 20.16
C VAL A 176 -7.20 -0.12 19.71
N TYR A 177 -6.26 0.75 19.37
CA TYR A 177 -4.90 0.33 19.00
C TYR A 177 -4.07 0.08 20.27
N LYS A 178 -3.51 -1.13 20.40
CA LYS A 178 -2.71 -1.56 21.56
C LYS A 178 -1.26 -1.07 21.54
N GLY A 179 -0.79 -0.52 20.41
CA GLY A 179 0.63 -0.18 20.24
C GLY A 179 1.45 -1.33 19.65
N ASN A 180 2.74 -1.34 19.97
CA ASN A 180 3.73 -2.38 19.62
C ASN A 180 4.13 -2.50 18.15
N ILE A 181 3.52 -1.75 17.25
CA ILE A 181 4.00 -1.59 15.87
C ILE A 181 4.81 -0.29 15.76
N GLU A 182 4.11 0.83 15.93
CA GLU A 182 4.60 2.21 15.84
C GLU A 182 3.88 3.07 16.91
N ASP A 183 4.28 4.34 17.07
CA ASP A 183 3.66 5.31 18.00
C ASP A 183 2.20 5.61 17.66
N LYS A 184 1.85 5.48 16.39
CA LYS A 184 0.48 5.50 15.86
C LYS A 184 0.37 4.52 14.70
N PHE A 185 -0.81 3.98 14.47
CA PHE A 185 -1.09 3.15 13.31
C PHE A 185 -1.88 3.92 12.27
N VAL A 186 -1.34 4.01 11.05
CA VAL A 186 -2.04 4.60 9.90
C VAL A 186 -2.62 3.47 9.06
N LEU A 187 -3.93 3.26 9.17
CA LEU A 187 -4.62 2.34 8.27
C LEU A 187 -4.74 2.94 6.88
N ASP A 188 -5.09 4.23 6.83
CA ASP A 188 -5.30 5.04 5.63
C ASP A 188 -5.34 6.55 5.96
N ASN A 189 -5.59 7.40 4.96
CA ASN A 189 -5.62 8.85 5.12
C ASN A 189 -6.81 9.40 5.94
N HIS A 190 -7.77 8.55 6.30
CA HIS A 190 -8.91 8.89 7.15
C HIS A 190 -8.82 8.26 8.55
N HIS A 191 -8.09 7.15 8.69
CA HIS A 191 -8.01 6.37 9.92
C HIS A 191 -6.58 6.34 10.48
N VAL A 192 -6.35 7.19 11.48
CA VAL A 192 -5.12 7.22 12.27
C VAL A 192 -5.46 6.86 13.72
N PHE A 193 -4.86 5.78 14.21
CA PHE A 193 -5.10 5.27 15.56
C PHE A 193 -3.90 5.56 16.45
N LYS A 194 -4.12 6.28 17.55
CA LYS A 194 -3.10 6.39 18.61
C LYS A 194 -3.33 5.31 19.65
N ILE A 195 -2.27 5.00 20.40
CA ILE A 195 -2.31 3.97 21.43
C ILE A 195 -3.41 4.30 22.45
N ASN A 196 -4.29 3.34 22.72
CA ASN A 196 -5.44 3.43 23.62
C ASN A 196 -6.58 4.41 23.23
N ASP A 197 -6.49 5.07 22.07
CA ASP A 197 -7.62 5.86 21.56
C ASP A 197 -8.76 4.92 21.14
N GLN A 198 -9.98 5.28 21.50
CA GLN A 198 -11.21 4.62 21.05
C GLN A 198 -11.72 5.32 19.78
N VAL A 199 -11.59 4.64 18.65
CA VAL A 199 -11.97 5.19 17.34
C VAL A 199 -13.17 4.41 16.80
N PRO A 200 -14.34 5.06 16.61
CA PRO A 200 -15.48 4.45 15.93
C PRO A 200 -15.08 4.03 14.51
N ILE A 201 -15.53 2.87 14.08
CA ILE A 201 -15.16 2.28 12.79
C ILE A 201 -16.36 1.57 12.13
N CYS A 202 -16.33 1.51 10.79
CA CYS A 202 -17.29 0.73 10.03
C CYS A 202 -16.95 -0.78 10.02
N GLY A 203 -17.91 -1.59 9.58
CA GLY A 203 -17.77 -3.05 9.44
C GLY A 203 -16.57 -3.46 8.60
N ASN A 204 -16.31 -2.77 7.47
CA ASN A 204 -15.14 -3.03 6.64
C ASN A 204 -13.83 -2.78 7.38
N THR A 205 -13.70 -1.62 8.06
CA THR A 205 -12.50 -1.32 8.86
C THR A 205 -12.33 -2.35 9.98
N SER A 206 -13.41 -2.78 10.61
CA SER A 206 -13.39 -3.82 11.64
C SER A 206 -12.88 -5.14 11.08
N ALA A 207 -13.38 -5.58 9.93
CA ALA A 207 -12.90 -6.78 9.24
C ALA A 207 -11.43 -6.69 8.86
N MET A 208 -10.96 -5.53 8.38
CA MET A 208 -9.55 -5.30 8.05
C MET A 208 -8.64 -5.42 9.28
N LEU A 209 -9.10 -4.94 10.44
CA LEU A 209 -8.31 -4.99 11.68
C LEU A 209 -8.37 -6.37 12.35
N GLN A 210 -9.51 -7.08 12.31
CA GLN A 210 -9.69 -8.37 13.01
C GLN A 210 -9.31 -9.61 12.18
N LYS A 211 -9.47 -9.56 10.85
CA LYS A 211 -9.31 -10.74 9.99
C LYS A 211 -7.98 -10.76 9.25
N THR A 212 -7.02 -9.94 9.70
CA THR A 212 -5.70 -9.83 9.11
C THR A 212 -4.64 -9.89 10.20
N ARG A 213 -3.36 -9.81 9.79
CA ARG A 213 -2.23 -9.74 10.74
C ARG A 213 -2.28 -8.57 11.73
N TYR A 214 -3.19 -7.62 11.56
CA TYR A 214 -3.37 -6.51 12.50
C TYR A 214 -4.16 -6.88 13.75
N ALA A 215 -4.82 -8.04 13.79
CA ALA A 215 -5.67 -8.47 14.90
C ALA A 215 -4.93 -8.50 16.25
N ASP A 216 -3.65 -8.88 16.24
CA ASP A 216 -2.81 -8.94 17.44
C ASP A 216 -2.57 -7.56 18.07
N TYR A 217 -2.82 -6.47 17.33
CA TYR A 217 -2.51 -5.09 17.71
C TYR A 217 -3.74 -4.22 17.95
N PHE A 218 -4.94 -4.77 17.75
CA PHE A 218 -6.19 -4.05 17.95
C PHE A 218 -7.14 -4.83 18.86
N ASP A 219 -7.87 -4.11 19.69
CA ASP A 219 -9.07 -4.62 20.35
C ASP A 219 -10.28 -3.97 19.70
N ILE A 220 -11.26 -4.78 19.28
CA ILE A 220 -12.51 -4.28 18.72
C ILE A 220 -13.63 -4.50 19.73
N ILE A 221 -14.32 -3.42 20.07
CA ILE A 221 -15.42 -3.37 21.02
C ILE A 221 -16.71 -3.14 20.23
N GLY A 222 -17.82 -3.78 20.65
CA GLY A 222 -19.15 -3.63 20.06
C GLY A 222 -19.72 -4.94 19.52
N GLU A 223 -21.05 -5.01 19.47
CA GLU A 223 -21.80 -6.16 18.91
C GLU A 223 -22.15 -5.91 17.44
N SER A 224 -22.42 -6.96 16.66
CA SER A 224 -22.76 -6.85 15.22
C SER A 224 -24.21 -6.43 14.97
N VAL A 225 -24.67 -5.36 15.62
CA VAL A 225 -26.00 -4.77 15.38
C VAL A 225 -25.87 -3.73 14.27
N HIS A 226 -26.64 -3.87 13.18
CA HIS A 226 -26.59 -2.94 12.04
C HIS A 226 -27.33 -1.63 12.35
N TYR A 227 -26.65 -0.50 12.21
CA TYR A 227 -27.18 0.86 12.42
C TYR A 227 -27.35 1.67 11.12
N GLY A 228 -27.16 1.04 9.95
CA GLY A 228 -27.19 1.70 8.64
C GLY A 228 -25.80 2.14 8.18
N LEU A 229 -25.73 3.18 7.33
CA LEU A 229 -24.46 3.66 6.81
C LEU A 229 -23.60 4.33 7.89
N PHE A 230 -22.33 3.96 7.94
CA PHE A 230 -21.35 4.56 8.84
C PHE A 230 -21.10 6.02 8.47
N LYS A 231 -21.39 6.89 9.43
CA LYS A 231 -21.12 8.32 9.31
C LYS A 231 -19.77 8.58 9.94
N SER A 232 -18.71 8.65 9.12
CA SER A 232 -17.44 9.16 9.61
C SER A 232 -17.67 10.62 10.05
N SER A 233 -17.56 10.90 11.35
CA SER A 233 -17.34 12.28 11.81
C SER A 233 -16.02 12.72 11.20
N GLY A 234 -16.09 13.72 10.32
CA GLY A 234 -14.95 14.19 9.52
C GLY A 234 -13.75 14.67 10.31
#